data_AF-A0A9W8LEK2-F1
#
_entry.id   AF-A0A9W8LEK2-F1
#
_cell.length_a   1.000
_cell.length_b   1.000
_cell.length_c   1.000
_cell.angle_alpha   90.00
_cell.angle_beta   90.00
_cell.angle_gamma   90.00
#
_symmetry.space_group_name_H-M   'P 1'
#
loop_
_entity.id
_entity.type
_entity.pdbx_description
1 polymer ?
#
loop_
_entity_poly.entity_id
_entity_poly.type
_entity_poly.pdbx_seq_one_letter_code
_entity_poly.pdbx_strand_id
1 'polypeptide(L)'
;MLVARAAERKRLQSVLTTNSPERRQQQIALEARAAERRKQQSALVTRTAKWHFDSALGRCNWESVANELDIPLIECLDLFDASNSTIQPRSLIETYGGWSKTDMEKLKQFTADNYADSSVVDWKLAGAYMNIHSKECQLMERGSFNGPTNEAAYSRIREFRDSGQDWSDIHQYFWQYPKVTSLQSKYYRLKADQAGLSTARLTAEWTDAERERVKDLINQQIESTTIPELVDIIKRESLNRPLSEIRLFSNQYVKELKAGRMRVDQIVRLRELVSEYDKDWDCIGKILASRQRDAVFSRTHWSPADDETLLKMIDGPTMSGAAKWEQINKALGRTAMACKQRFTAVNRKRKGTDDRESIVTSEVQKQLETSRTVDWSQASQATGLGLRECLELSQYDISKARWNYGPDSFLQSMADCMTGFIKEHYPAPVPVNYRAASNYMWVDMDDCIRIHDMLQGKFKFKWTEAEYERAGALRAQGLTFKEVAQHLSPTLGEKSVANALKRYSSPKPVQKPTSADELNEISMLVDEYAGKYPIIEIINKIRTQLSLGNRNNYHAILAGRIAAHPHYQSKLRDIDYEDLANRIATGQTTVVLSAKELDVPYSALDNRLRN
;
A
#
# COMPACT_ATOMS: atom_id res chain seq x y z
N MET A 1 1.51 61.16 -5.98
CA MET A 1 2.68 60.39 -6.46
C MET A 1 3.87 60.42 -5.50
N LEU A 2 4.32 61.58 -5.02
CA LEU A 2 5.47 61.68 -4.08
C LEU A 2 5.21 61.04 -2.70
N VAL A 3 3.99 61.12 -2.18
CA VAL A 3 3.60 60.51 -0.89
C VAL A 3 3.59 58.97 -0.96
N ALA A 4 3.14 58.41 -2.09
CA ALA A 4 3.14 56.96 -2.31
C ALA A 4 4.57 56.40 -2.39
N ARG A 5 5.48 57.09 -3.09
CA ARG A 5 6.90 56.72 -3.16
C ARG A 5 7.60 56.81 -1.80
N ALA A 6 7.20 57.74 -0.93
CA ALA A 6 7.73 57.84 0.43
C ALA A 6 7.27 56.68 1.34
N ALA A 7 6.01 56.25 1.20
CA ALA A 7 5.47 55.10 1.92
C ALA A 7 6.10 53.77 1.47
N GLU A 8 6.31 53.59 0.16
CA GLU A 8 7.02 52.45 -0.44
C GLU A 8 8.45 52.34 0.11
N ARG A 9 9.17 53.48 0.18
CA ARG A 9 10.55 53.53 0.67
C ARG A 9 10.64 53.19 2.16
N LYS A 10 9.67 53.63 2.97
CA LYS A 10 9.56 53.29 4.40
C LYS A 10 9.26 51.80 4.61
N ARG A 11 8.44 51.20 3.75
CA ARG A 11 8.09 49.77 3.79
C ARG A 11 9.27 48.88 3.35
N LEU A 12 10.00 49.29 2.31
CA LEU A 12 11.23 48.60 1.89
C LEU A 12 12.35 48.71 2.94
N GLN A 13 12.46 49.85 3.65
CA GLN A 13 13.36 49.98 4.80
C GLN A 13 12.96 49.08 5.99
N SER A 14 11.67 48.83 6.23
CA SER A 14 11.25 47.92 7.29
C SER A 14 11.51 46.44 6.96
N VAL A 15 11.45 46.07 5.67
CA VAL A 15 11.80 44.71 5.19
C VAL A 15 13.31 44.46 5.19
N LEU A 16 14.13 45.49 4.89
CA LEU A 16 15.59 45.40 4.98
C LEU A 16 16.07 45.30 6.44
N THR A 17 15.32 45.85 7.41
CA THR A 17 15.66 45.75 8.85
C THR A 17 15.23 44.42 9.49
N THR A 18 14.30 43.67 8.90
CA THR A 18 13.98 42.29 9.32
C THR A 18 15.04 41.25 8.96
N ASN A 19 15.97 41.58 8.06
CA ASN A 19 17.10 40.73 7.66
C ASN A 19 18.46 41.26 8.16
N SER A 20 18.48 42.00 9.27
CA SER A 20 19.74 42.41 9.89
C SER A 20 20.55 41.17 10.32
N PRO A 21 21.86 41.09 9.99
CA PRO A 21 22.76 40.05 10.48
C PRO A 21 22.72 39.90 12.01
N GLU A 22 22.49 40.99 12.74
CA GLU A 22 22.40 41.01 14.20
C GLU A 22 21.16 40.26 14.70
N ARG A 23 20.01 40.40 14.03
CA ARG A 23 18.79 39.65 14.40
C ARG A 23 18.92 38.16 14.08
N ARG A 24 19.57 37.81 12.96
CA ARG A 24 19.90 36.40 12.66
C ARG A 24 20.83 35.81 13.72
N GLN A 25 21.86 36.56 14.14
CA GLN A 25 22.75 36.13 15.22
C GLN A 25 22.03 35.99 16.57
N GLN A 26 21.11 36.91 16.89
CA GLN A 26 20.27 36.80 18.10
C GLN A 26 19.36 35.58 18.06
N GLN A 27 18.75 35.29 16.90
CA GLN A 27 17.90 34.11 16.74
C GLN A 27 18.70 32.80 16.83
N ILE A 28 19.87 32.73 16.18
CA ILE A 28 20.79 31.59 16.31
C ILE A 28 21.21 31.40 17.77
N ALA A 29 21.52 32.48 18.50
CA ALA A 29 21.88 32.40 19.91
C ALA A 29 20.70 31.92 20.79
N LEU A 30 19.47 32.34 20.49
CA LEU A 30 18.26 31.89 21.18
C LEU A 30 17.99 30.40 20.93
N GLU A 31 18.11 29.96 19.68
CA GLU A 31 17.96 28.56 19.28
C GLU A 31 19.04 27.68 19.92
N ALA A 32 20.30 28.14 19.96
CA ALA A 32 21.39 27.43 20.63
C ALA A 32 21.13 27.29 22.14
N ARG A 33 20.63 28.34 22.81
CA ARG A 33 20.26 28.29 24.23
C ARG A 33 19.05 27.39 24.49
N ALA A 34 18.11 27.29 23.56
CA ALA A 34 16.98 26.37 23.65
C ALA A 34 17.44 24.92 23.48
N ALA A 35 18.32 24.66 22.51
CA ALA A 35 18.91 23.35 22.26
C ALA A 35 19.73 22.86 23.48
N GLU A 36 20.55 23.72 24.08
CA GLU A 36 21.34 23.37 25.27
C GLU A 36 20.43 23.07 26.47
N ARG A 37 19.38 23.86 26.70
CA ARG A 37 18.39 23.57 27.75
C ARG A 37 17.70 22.23 27.53
N ARG A 38 17.27 21.95 26.29
CA ARG A 38 16.64 20.67 25.94
C ARG A 38 17.60 19.49 26.16
N LYS A 39 18.88 19.65 25.84
CA LYS A 39 19.92 18.64 26.11
C LYS A 39 20.10 18.37 27.60
N GLN A 40 20.11 19.42 28.43
CA GLN A 40 20.20 19.29 29.89
C GLN A 40 18.97 18.58 30.47
N GLN A 41 17.77 18.94 29.99
CA GLN A 41 16.52 18.26 30.38
C GLN A 41 16.52 16.79 29.95
N SER A 42 16.96 16.48 28.72
CA SER A 42 17.07 15.12 28.23
C SER A 42 18.02 14.27 29.08
N ALA A 43 19.18 14.82 29.45
CA ALA A 43 20.12 14.16 30.35
C ALA A 43 19.53 13.92 31.75
N LEU A 44 18.77 14.89 32.27
CA LEU A 44 18.08 14.79 33.56
C LEU A 44 17.01 13.68 33.54
N VAL A 45 16.12 13.71 32.54
CA VAL A 45 15.08 12.68 32.33
C VAL A 45 15.70 11.30 32.19
N THR A 46 16.74 11.16 31.38
CA THR A 46 17.41 9.87 31.15
C THR A 46 18.04 9.31 32.43
N ARG A 47 18.64 10.19 33.25
CA ARG A 47 19.20 9.81 34.55
C ARG A 47 18.10 9.41 35.54
N THR A 48 17.02 10.18 35.65
CA THR A 48 15.90 9.88 36.57
C THR A 48 15.17 8.61 36.15
N ALA A 49 14.96 8.39 34.85
CA ALA A 49 14.38 7.15 34.32
C ALA A 49 15.17 5.90 34.73
N LYS A 50 16.50 6.00 34.82
CA LYS A 50 17.35 4.90 35.30
C LYS A 50 17.07 4.52 36.75
N TRP A 51 16.76 5.49 37.61
CA TRP A 51 16.42 5.23 39.01
C TRP A 51 15.02 4.63 39.18
N HIS A 52 14.09 4.99 38.29
CA HIS A 52 12.72 4.48 38.27
C HIS A 52 12.51 3.26 37.38
N PHE A 53 13.60 2.65 36.90
CA PHE A 53 13.53 1.44 36.07
C PHE A 53 13.27 0.21 36.93
N ASP A 54 12.14 -0.45 36.71
CA ASP A 54 11.80 -1.72 37.34
C ASP A 54 12.35 -2.87 36.49
N SER A 55 13.43 -3.49 36.97
CA SER A 55 14.07 -4.63 36.30
C SER A 55 13.21 -5.88 36.24
N ALA A 56 12.28 -6.08 37.19
CA ALA A 56 11.39 -7.24 37.21
C ALA A 56 10.28 -7.10 36.15
N LEU A 57 9.77 -5.88 35.96
CA LEU A 57 8.79 -5.59 34.91
C LEU A 57 9.45 -5.29 33.54
N GLY A 58 10.75 -4.97 33.54
CA GLY A 58 11.49 -4.57 32.36
C GLY A 58 11.06 -3.22 31.78
N ARG A 59 10.50 -2.33 32.59
CA ARG A 59 10.02 -0.99 32.17
C ARG A 59 10.22 0.07 33.25
N CYS A 60 10.23 1.34 32.83
CA CYS A 60 10.29 2.49 33.73
C CYS A 60 8.91 2.89 34.26
N ASN A 61 8.84 3.37 35.50
CA ASN A 61 7.66 4.04 36.04
C ASN A 61 7.66 5.51 35.61
N TRP A 62 7.22 5.76 34.38
CA TRP A 62 7.29 7.07 33.74
C TRP A 62 6.43 8.13 34.42
N GLU A 63 5.33 7.73 35.06
CA GLU A 63 4.51 8.63 35.87
C GLU A 63 5.30 9.19 37.06
N SER A 64 6.13 8.35 37.69
CA SER A 64 6.99 8.80 38.81
C SER A 64 8.13 9.69 38.32
N VAL A 65 8.72 9.38 37.16
CA VAL A 65 9.73 10.25 36.52
C VAL A 65 9.15 11.63 36.20
N ALA A 66 7.96 11.67 35.59
CA ALA A 66 7.26 12.90 35.23
C ALA A 66 6.94 13.75 36.46
N ASN A 67 6.41 13.13 37.51
CA ASN A 67 6.10 13.80 38.76
C ASN A 67 7.35 14.32 39.49
N GLU A 68 8.45 13.56 39.51
CA GLU A 68 9.69 13.99 40.18
C GLU A 68 10.33 15.20 39.48
N LEU A 69 10.24 15.25 38.16
CA LEU A 69 10.83 16.32 37.36
C LEU A 69 9.90 17.52 37.14
N ASP A 70 8.63 17.41 37.53
CA ASP A 70 7.57 18.39 37.26
C ASP A 70 7.44 18.71 35.76
N ILE A 71 7.44 17.66 34.93
CA ILE A 71 7.34 17.75 33.47
C ILE A 71 6.19 16.84 32.99
N PRO A 72 5.37 17.24 32.00
CA PRO A 72 4.32 16.38 31.45
C PRO A 72 4.86 15.04 30.95
N LEU A 73 4.13 13.95 31.19
CA LEU A 73 4.52 12.58 30.81
C LEU A 73 5.00 12.46 29.35
N ILE A 74 4.25 13.06 28.42
CA ILE A 74 4.56 13.01 26.98
C ILE A 74 5.88 13.74 26.67
N GLU A 75 6.13 14.86 27.33
CA GLU A 75 7.38 15.61 27.19
C GLU A 75 8.56 14.84 27.83
N CYS A 76 8.36 14.19 28.98
CA CYS A 76 9.35 13.27 29.54
C CYS A 76 9.72 12.14 28.57
N LEU A 77 8.73 11.50 27.96
CA LEU A 77 8.97 10.41 27.00
C LEU A 77 9.72 10.90 25.74
N ASP A 78 9.42 12.11 25.26
CA ASP A 78 10.10 12.72 24.10
C ASP A 78 11.54 13.16 24.42
N LEU A 79 11.79 13.58 25.67
CA LEU A 79 13.11 13.94 26.16
C LEU A 79 13.99 12.74 26.49
N PHE A 80 13.43 11.54 26.65
CA PHE A 80 14.21 10.34 26.97
C PHE A 80 15.16 9.94 25.84
N ASP A 81 16.45 9.88 26.16
CA ASP A 81 17.47 9.46 25.22
C ASP A 81 17.91 8.02 25.51
N ALA A 82 17.26 7.08 24.80
CA ALA A 82 17.59 5.66 24.89
C ALA A 82 19.05 5.35 24.51
N SER A 83 19.70 6.17 23.66
CA SER A 83 21.07 5.93 23.22
C SER A 83 22.10 6.22 24.31
N ASN A 84 21.76 7.12 25.23
CA ASN A 84 22.57 7.48 26.40
C ASN A 84 22.09 6.79 27.69
N SER A 85 21.10 5.88 27.59
CA SER A 85 20.60 5.10 28.71
C SER A 85 21.17 3.68 28.70
N THR A 86 21.34 3.11 29.90
CA THR A 86 21.59 1.67 30.05
C THR A 86 20.31 0.83 29.97
N ILE A 87 19.14 1.49 29.95
CA ILE A 87 17.85 0.83 29.78
C ILE A 87 17.72 0.39 28.32
N GLN A 88 17.88 -0.90 28.08
CA GLN A 88 17.69 -1.47 26.75
C GLN A 88 16.20 -1.74 26.50
N PRO A 89 15.68 -1.44 25.28
CA PRO A 89 14.36 -1.91 24.88
C PRO A 89 14.33 -3.43 24.96
N ARG A 90 13.30 -3.99 25.60
CA ARG A 90 13.09 -5.44 25.58
C ARG A 90 12.57 -5.84 24.20
N SER A 91 13.11 -6.93 23.62
CA SER A 91 12.44 -7.59 22.49
C SER A 91 11.60 -8.73 23.02
N LEU A 92 10.30 -8.63 22.79
CA LEU A 92 9.32 -9.62 23.23
C LEU A 92 9.07 -10.70 22.17
N ILE A 93 9.76 -10.62 21.03
CA ILE A 93 9.80 -11.68 20.03
C ILE A 93 10.73 -12.81 20.47
N GLU A 94 11.81 -12.49 21.20
CA GLU A 94 12.86 -13.45 21.57
C GLU A 94 12.62 -14.11 22.94
N THR A 95 11.91 -13.46 23.84
CA THR A 95 11.59 -14.01 25.16
C THR A 95 10.29 -14.81 25.12
N TYR A 96 10.41 -16.12 25.35
CA TYR A 96 9.38 -17.19 25.26
C TYR A 96 8.08 -16.99 26.07
N GLY A 97 7.90 -15.84 26.74
CA GLY A 97 6.73 -15.54 27.59
C GLY A 97 5.65 -14.67 26.95
N GLY A 98 5.93 -14.02 25.81
CA GLY A 98 5.00 -13.06 25.23
C GLY A 98 4.67 -11.89 26.16
N TRP A 99 3.78 -11.02 25.71
CA TRP A 99 3.26 -9.91 26.52
C TRP A 99 2.51 -10.46 27.73
N SER A 100 2.60 -9.80 28.88
CA SER A 100 1.64 -10.06 29.96
C SER A 100 0.31 -9.35 29.63
N LYS A 101 -0.81 -9.88 30.14
CA LYS A 101 -2.12 -9.21 30.05
C LYS A 101 -2.02 -7.77 30.58
N THR A 102 -1.30 -7.60 31.69
CA THR A 102 -1.03 -6.31 32.33
C THR A 102 -0.29 -5.34 31.41
N ASP A 103 0.67 -5.80 30.61
CA ASP A 103 1.40 -4.93 29.68
C ASP A 103 0.52 -4.44 28.53
N MET A 104 -0.36 -5.29 28.00
CA MET A 104 -1.33 -4.84 26.99
C MET A 104 -2.34 -3.86 27.56
N GLU A 105 -2.83 -4.10 28.78
CA GLU A 105 -3.75 -3.18 29.45
C GLU A 105 -3.08 -1.82 29.70
N LYS A 106 -1.83 -1.80 30.15
CA LYS A 106 -1.05 -0.56 30.29
C LYS A 106 -0.87 0.18 28.96
N LEU A 107 -0.54 -0.53 27.88
CA LEU A 107 -0.42 0.11 26.57
C LEU A 107 -1.75 0.69 26.10
N LYS A 108 -2.85 -0.07 26.23
CA LYS A 108 -4.19 0.40 25.87
C LYS A 108 -4.59 1.64 26.67
N GLN A 109 -4.34 1.61 27.98
CA GLN A 109 -4.60 2.73 28.87
C GLN A 109 -3.78 3.96 28.45
N PHE A 110 -2.47 3.80 28.26
CA PHE A 110 -1.60 4.87 27.78
C PHE A 110 -2.10 5.46 26.46
N THR A 111 -2.49 4.62 25.49
CA THR A 111 -3.01 5.10 24.20
C THR A 111 -4.32 5.87 24.35
N ALA A 112 -5.23 5.40 25.21
CA ALA A 112 -6.52 6.04 25.44
C ALA A 112 -6.39 7.38 26.16
N ASP A 113 -5.47 7.48 27.12
CA ASP A 113 -5.28 8.68 27.93
C ASP A 113 -4.57 9.80 27.18
N ASN A 114 -3.69 9.46 26.23
CA ASN A 114 -2.81 10.42 25.57
C ASN A 114 -3.14 10.69 24.10
N TYR A 115 -4.00 9.88 23.47
CA TYR A 115 -4.37 10.04 22.06
C TYR A 115 -5.89 9.93 21.88
N ALA A 116 -6.51 10.99 21.39
CA ALA A 116 -7.96 11.03 21.14
C ALA A 116 -8.40 10.13 19.96
N ASP A 117 -7.48 9.80 19.05
CA ASP A 117 -7.69 8.91 17.91
C ASP A 117 -6.53 7.91 17.85
N SER A 118 -6.86 6.61 17.82
CA SER A 118 -5.88 5.52 17.71
C SER A 118 -5.07 5.58 16.42
N SER A 119 -5.55 6.29 15.39
CA SER A 119 -4.84 6.47 14.11
C SER A 119 -3.65 7.44 14.18
N VAL A 120 -3.56 8.25 15.25
CA VAL A 120 -2.54 9.30 15.44
C VAL A 120 -1.55 8.96 16.56
N VAL A 121 -1.57 7.71 17.05
CA VAL A 121 -0.68 7.27 18.13
C VAL A 121 0.79 7.38 17.70
N ASP A 122 1.58 8.12 18.48
CA ASP A 122 3.03 8.13 18.33
C ASP A 122 3.61 6.86 18.96
N TRP A 123 3.79 5.85 18.11
CA TRP A 123 4.32 4.55 18.51
C TRP A 123 5.76 4.61 19.04
N LYS A 124 6.51 5.69 18.77
CA LYS A 124 7.84 5.90 19.36
C LYS A 124 7.69 6.22 20.86
N LEU A 125 6.77 7.10 21.22
CA LEU A 125 6.48 7.44 22.61
C LEU A 125 5.86 6.27 23.36
N ALA A 126 4.91 5.55 22.74
CA ALA A 126 4.37 4.32 23.31
C ALA A 126 5.46 3.25 23.51
N GLY A 127 6.42 3.17 22.57
CA GLY A 127 7.58 2.29 22.68
C GLY A 127 8.48 2.66 23.86
N ALA A 128 8.80 3.95 24.02
CA ALA A 128 9.55 4.45 25.18
C ALA A 128 8.82 4.18 26.50
N TYR A 129 7.50 4.43 26.53
CA TYR A 129 6.65 4.17 27.70
C TYR A 129 6.69 2.71 28.13
N MET A 130 6.56 1.79 27.17
CA MET A 130 6.57 0.34 27.42
C MET A 130 7.99 -0.27 27.45
N ASN A 131 9.03 0.53 27.26
CA ASN A 131 10.42 0.12 27.07
C ASN A 131 10.59 -0.99 26.00
N ILE A 132 9.93 -0.84 24.85
CA ILE A 132 9.99 -1.78 23.72
C ILE A 132 10.15 -1.06 22.38
N HIS A 133 10.47 -1.80 21.33
CA HIS A 133 10.51 -1.23 19.98
C HIS A 133 9.12 -0.82 19.48
N SER A 134 9.02 0.37 18.88
CA SER A 134 7.75 0.92 18.35
C SER A 134 7.02 -0.01 17.38
N LYS A 135 7.76 -0.81 16.60
CA LYS A 135 7.17 -1.83 15.71
C LYS A 135 6.44 -2.93 16.48
N GLU A 136 6.94 -3.33 17.66
CA GLU A 136 6.28 -4.32 18.51
C GLU A 136 5.00 -3.74 19.13
N CYS A 137 4.97 -2.45 19.51
CA CYS A 137 3.73 -1.76 19.91
C CYS A 137 2.66 -1.80 18.81
N GLN A 138 3.04 -1.48 17.57
CA GLN A 138 2.13 -1.47 16.43
C GLN A 138 1.57 -2.87 16.12
N LEU A 139 2.41 -3.90 16.21
CA LEU A 139 1.98 -5.28 15.99
C LEU A 139 0.95 -5.72 17.04
N MET A 140 1.08 -5.26 18.28
CA MET A 140 0.11 -5.52 19.35
C MET A 140 -1.23 -4.82 19.14
N GLU A 141 -1.23 -3.52 18.86
CA GLU A 141 -2.49 -2.76 18.69
C GLU A 141 -3.32 -3.34 17.54
N ARG A 142 -2.66 -3.71 16.45
CA ARG A 142 -3.29 -4.38 15.31
C ARG A 142 -3.66 -5.83 15.57
N GLY A 143 -3.29 -6.36 16.73
CA GLY A 143 -3.39 -7.76 17.11
C GLY A 143 -2.78 -8.69 16.05
N SER A 144 -1.76 -8.21 15.34
CA SER A 144 -1.02 -8.92 14.30
C SER A 144 0.04 -9.85 14.88
N PHE A 145 0.00 -10.11 16.19
CA PHE A 145 0.82 -11.10 16.84
C PHE A 145 0.35 -12.50 16.41
N ASN A 146 0.75 -12.90 15.21
CA ASN A 146 0.92 -14.31 14.88
C ASN A 146 2.14 -14.81 15.64
N GLY A 147 2.08 -14.82 16.97
CA GLY A 147 3.10 -15.48 17.78
C GLY A 147 3.26 -16.91 17.24
N PRO A 148 4.48 -17.45 17.17
CA PRO A 148 4.65 -18.84 16.82
C PRO A 148 3.76 -19.65 17.76
N THR A 149 2.75 -20.32 17.21
CA THR A 149 2.00 -21.30 17.97
C THR A 149 2.94 -22.48 18.07
N ASN A 150 3.77 -22.49 19.11
CA ASN A 150 4.59 -23.64 19.40
C ASN A 150 3.66 -24.84 19.68
N GLU A 151 4.17 -26.05 19.47
CA GLU A 151 3.41 -27.29 19.63
C GLU A 151 2.68 -27.32 20.99
N ALA A 152 3.31 -26.82 22.06
CA ALA A 152 2.74 -26.72 23.40
C ALA A 152 1.47 -25.85 23.49
N ALA A 153 1.45 -24.67 22.86
CA ALA A 153 0.27 -23.81 22.82
C ALA A 153 -0.87 -24.50 22.06
N TYR A 154 -0.55 -25.20 20.98
CA TYR A 154 -1.54 -25.96 20.22
C TYR A 154 -2.11 -27.15 21.01
N SER A 155 -1.26 -27.92 21.70
CA SER A 155 -1.68 -29.02 22.59
C SER A 155 -2.66 -28.52 23.65
N ARG A 156 -2.40 -27.36 24.25
CA ARG A 156 -3.25 -26.80 25.30
C ARG A 156 -4.56 -26.23 24.77
N ILE A 157 -4.57 -25.59 23.59
CA ILE A 157 -5.81 -25.22 22.89
C ILE A 157 -6.64 -26.47 22.58
N ARG A 158 -5.99 -27.55 22.15
CA ARG A 158 -6.64 -28.84 21.88
C ARG A 158 -7.24 -29.42 23.16
N GLU A 159 -6.52 -29.47 24.27
CA GLU A 159 -7.03 -29.96 25.56
C GLU A 159 -8.32 -29.24 25.98
N PHE A 160 -8.32 -27.90 25.98
CA PHE A 160 -9.52 -27.14 26.32
C PHE A 160 -10.67 -27.37 25.34
N ARG A 161 -10.35 -27.55 24.05
CA ARG A 161 -11.38 -27.78 23.04
C ARG A 161 -11.97 -29.18 23.14
N ASP A 162 -11.15 -30.19 23.38
CA ASP A 162 -11.55 -31.58 23.54
C ASP A 162 -12.30 -31.79 24.88
N SER A 163 -12.04 -30.94 25.89
CA SER A 163 -12.85 -30.86 27.11
C SER A 163 -14.18 -30.09 26.94
N GLY A 164 -14.51 -29.66 25.72
CA GLY A 164 -15.80 -29.04 25.40
C GLY A 164 -15.93 -27.55 25.69
N GLN A 165 -14.85 -26.82 26.02
CA GLN A 165 -14.94 -25.37 26.27
C GLN A 165 -15.30 -24.59 25.00
N ASP A 166 -16.05 -23.49 25.17
CA ASP A 166 -16.36 -22.58 24.06
C ASP A 166 -15.12 -21.81 23.63
N TRP A 167 -15.07 -21.46 22.34
CA TRP A 167 -13.96 -20.69 21.79
C TRP A 167 -13.76 -19.33 22.46
N SER A 168 -14.82 -18.74 23.00
CA SER A 168 -14.77 -17.49 23.75
C SER A 168 -14.02 -17.65 25.07
N ASP A 169 -14.22 -18.77 25.76
CA ASP A 169 -13.55 -19.09 27.03
C ASP A 169 -12.08 -19.47 26.78
N ILE A 170 -11.83 -20.30 25.77
CA ILE A 170 -10.47 -20.64 25.35
C ILE A 170 -9.71 -19.36 24.98
N HIS A 171 -10.35 -18.42 24.28
CA HIS A 171 -9.74 -17.15 23.90
C HIS A 171 -9.31 -16.29 25.09
N GLN A 172 -9.93 -16.42 26.27
CA GLN A 172 -9.45 -15.73 27.48
C GLN A 172 -8.07 -16.23 27.93
N TYR A 173 -7.76 -17.51 27.72
CA TYR A 173 -6.45 -18.10 28.00
C TYR A 173 -5.44 -17.89 26.87
N PHE A 174 -5.94 -17.74 25.63
CA PHE A 174 -5.15 -17.48 24.43
C PHE A 174 -5.45 -16.10 23.84
N TRP A 175 -5.42 -15.09 24.70
CA TRP A 175 -5.79 -13.71 24.36
C TRP A 175 -4.84 -13.07 23.34
N GLN A 176 -3.65 -13.65 23.13
CA GLN A 176 -2.69 -13.20 22.11
C GLN A 176 -3.24 -13.27 20.69
N TYR A 177 -4.31 -14.06 20.46
CA TYR A 177 -5.04 -14.00 19.20
C TYR A 177 -5.97 -12.77 19.20
N PRO A 178 -5.99 -11.95 18.14
CA PRO A 178 -6.79 -10.73 18.09
C PRO A 178 -8.31 -10.95 18.21
N LYS A 179 -8.78 -12.10 17.72
CA LYS A 179 -10.20 -12.46 17.65
C LYS A 179 -10.35 -13.96 17.90
N VAL A 180 -11.49 -14.34 18.47
CA VAL A 180 -11.94 -15.74 18.61
C VAL A 180 -11.83 -16.48 17.26
N THR A 181 -12.21 -15.83 16.16
CA THR A 181 -12.12 -16.41 14.81
C THR A 181 -10.69 -16.65 14.32
N SER A 182 -9.73 -15.84 14.76
CA SER A 182 -8.31 -16.04 14.44
C SER A 182 -7.73 -17.25 15.18
N LEU A 183 -8.08 -17.40 16.47
CA LEU A 183 -7.74 -18.59 17.27
C LEU A 183 -8.33 -19.86 16.64
N GLN A 184 -9.62 -19.84 16.31
CA GLN A 184 -10.31 -20.93 15.62
C GLN A 184 -9.60 -21.32 14.32
N SER A 185 -9.38 -20.34 13.43
CA SER A 185 -8.76 -20.55 12.12
C SER A 185 -7.35 -21.12 12.21
N LYS A 186 -6.61 -20.77 13.27
CA LYS A 186 -5.26 -21.27 13.49
C LYS A 186 -5.29 -22.71 14.03
N TYR A 187 -6.16 -23.01 15.00
CA TYR A 187 -6.35 -24.37 15.52
C TYR A 187 -6.72 -25.36 14.41
N TYR A 188 -7.70 -25.02 13.56
CA TYR A 188 -8.12 -25.92 12.49
C TYR A 188 -7.05 -26.14 11.43
N ARG A 189 -6.22 -25.13 11.14
CA ARG A 189 -5.06 -25.28 10.25
C ARG A 189 -4.04 -26.25 10.82
N LEU A 190 -3.64 -26.05 12.08
CA LEU A 190 -2.67 -26.94 12.74
C LEU A 190 -3.21 -28.37 12.91
N LYS A 191 -4.51 -28.53 13.17
CA LYS A 191 -5.18 -29.83 13.20
C LYS A 191 -5.12 -30.55 11.85
N ALA A 192 -5.29 -29.82 10.75
CA ALA A 192 -5.17 -30.38 9.40
C ALA A 192 -3.72 -30.77 9.07
N ASP A 193 -2.76 -29.90 9.40
CA ASP A 193 -1.33 -30.16 9.18
C ASP A 193 -0.87 -31.43 9.92
N GLN A 194 -1.28 -31.61 11.19
CA GLN A 194 -0.97 -32.82 11.97
C GLN A 194 -1.66 -34.09 11.48
N ALA A 195 -2.84 -33.97 10.86
CA ALA A 195 -3.54 -35.10 10.26
C ALA A 195 -2.92 -35.54 8.92
N GLY A 196 -1.81 -34.92 8.48
CA GLY A 196 -1.23 -35.14 7.16
C GLY A 196 -2.17 -34.70 6.03
N LEU A 197 -3.22 -33.95 6.36
CA LEU A 197 -4.13 -33.36 5.39
C LEU A 197 -3.44 -32.12 4.85
N SER A 198 -2.65 -32.31 3.79
CA SER A 198 -2.11 -31.22 2.99
C SER A 198 -3.21 -30.19 2.76
N THR A 199 -2.90 -28.91 3.00
CA THR A 199 -3.78 -27.78 2.72
C THR A 199 -4.35 -27.81 1.29
N ALA A 200 -3.66 -28.47 0.35
CA ALA A 200 -4.15 -28.70 -1.01
C ALA A 200 -5.39 -29.60 -1.11
N ARG A 201 -5.64 -30.48 -0.12
CA ARG A 201 -6.86 -31.30 -0.05
C ARG A 201 -8.05 -30.55 0.57
N LEU A 202 -7.77 -29.60 1.46
CA LEU A 202 -8.77 -28.65 2.00
C LEU A 202 -9.08 -27.48 1.04
N THR A 203 -8.26 -27.33 0.00
CA THR A 203 -8.47 -26.40 -1.11
C THR A 203 -8.54 -27.15 -2.44
N ALA A 204 -9.01 -28.41 -2.45
CA ALA A 204 -9.38 -29.03 -3.72
C ALA A 204 -10.49 -28.14 -4.29
N GLU A 205 -10.16 -27.39 -5.34
CA GLU A 205 -11.09 -26.43 -5.94
C GLU A 205 -12.42 -27.16 -6.19
N TRP A 206 -13.52 -26.49 -5.85
CA TRP A 206 -14.82 -26.94 -6.32
C TRP A 206 -14.70 -27.09 -7.84
N THR A 207 -15.00 -28.26 -8.38
CA THR A 207 -15.05 -28.40 -9.84
C THR A 207 -16.16 -27.51 -10.38
N ASP A 208 -16.05 -27.08 -11.64
CA ASP A 208 -17.12 -26.27 -12.25
C ASP A 208 -18.47 -26.99 -12.22
N ALA A 209 -18.47 -28.33 -12.36
CA ALA A 209 -19.67 -29.14 -12.22
C ALA A 209 -20.26 -29.12 -10.80
N GLU A 210 -19.42 -29.18 -9.74
CA GLU A 210 -19.88 -29.03 -8.36
C GLU A 210 -20.40 -27.60 -8.10
N ARG A 211 -19.74 -26.58 -8.63
CA ARG A 211 -20.17 -25.17 -8.52
C ARG A 211 -21.52 -24.95 -9.18
N GLU A 212 -21.69 -25.40 -10.42
CA GLU A 212 -22.95 -25.22 -11.16
C GLU A 212 -24.10 -26.00 -10.52
N ARG A 213 -23.88 -27.24 -10.04
CA ARG A 213 -24.93 -27.97 -9.31
C ARG A 213 -25.37 -27.26 -8.04
N VAL A 214 -24.43 -26.71 -7.27
CA VAL A 214 -24.78 -25.94 -6.07
C VAL A 214 -25.50 -24.65 -6.44
N LYS A 215 -25.09 -23.96 -7.50
CA LYS A 215 -25.82 -22.77 -8.01
C LYS A 215 -27.26 -23.11 -8.38
N ASP A 216 -27.48 -24.20 -9.11
CA ASP A 216 -28.81 -24.65 -9.51
C ASP A 216 -29.70 -24.97 -8.32
N LEU A 217 -29.17 -25.70 -7.33
CA LEU A 217 -29.89 -26.03 -6.09
C LEU A 217 -30.28 -24.78 -5.31
N ILE A 218 -29.39 -23.79 -5.25
CA ILE A 218 -29.65 -22.54 -4.55
C ILE A 218 -30.68 -21.70 -5.31
N ASN A 219 -30.57 -21.62 -6.64
CA ASN A 219 -31.50 -20.89 -7.50
C ASN A 219 -32.93 -21.46 -7.41
N GLN A 220 -33.08 -22.77 -7.23
CA GLN A 220 -34.38 -23.42 -7.00
C GLN A 220 -35.00 -23.11 -5.63
N GLN A 221 -34.22 -22.64 -4.65
CA GLN A 221 -34.62 -22.44 -3.24
C GLN A 221 -34.49 -20.96 -2.79
N ILE A 222 -34.32 -20.03 -3.73
CA ILE A 222 -33.74 -18.69 -3.49
C ILE A 222 -34.62 -17.72 -2.69
N GLU A 223 -35.91 -18.00 -2.54
CA GLU A 223 -36.86 -17.06 -1.92
C GLU A 223 -36.98 -17.19 -0.39
N SER A 224 -36.43 -18.25 0.24
CA SER A 224 -36.63 -18.44 1.70
C SER A 224 -35.46 -19.03 2.51
N THR A 225 -34.29 -19.29 1.91
CA THR A 225 -33.26 -20.11 2.59
C THR A 225 -32.22 -19.29 3.38
N THR A 226 -32.05 -19.58 4.67
CA THR A 226 -31.00 -19.03 5.55
C THR A 226 -29.64 -19.74 5.33
N ILE A 227 -28.52 -19.11 5.73
CA ILE A 227 -27.16 -19.70 5.57
C ILE A 227 -27.04 -21.11 6.20
N PRO A 228 -27.59 -21.38 7.40
CA PRO A 228 -27.59 -22.73 7.97
C PRO A 228 -28.33 -23.77 7.10
N GLU A 229 -29.49 -23.42 6.55
CA GLU A 229 -30.27 -24.32 5.69
C GLU A 229 -29.56 -24.58 4.35
N LEU A 230 -28.91 -23.57 3.79
CA LEU A 230 -28.02 -23.67 2.62
C LEU A 230 -26.88 -24.65 2.86
N VAL A 231 -26.23 -24.58 4.03
CA VAL A 231 -25.15 -25.49 4.41
C VAL A 231 -25.66 -26.93 4.51
N ASP A 232 -26.86 -27.14 5.04
CA ASP A 232 -27.45 -28.48 5.17
C ASP A 232 -27.90 -29.07 3.82
N ILE A 233 -28.35 -28.24 2.89
CA ILE A 233 -28.67 -28.66 1.51
C ILE A 233 -27.39 -29.08 0.78
N ILE A 234 -26.36 -28.24 0.81
CA ILE A 234 -25.08 -28.53 0.14
C ILE A 234 -24.40 -29.75 0.77
N LYS A 235 -24.54 -29.95 2.09
CA LYS A 235 -24.00 -31.12 2.80
C LYS A 235 -24.67 -32.43 2.37
N ARG A 236 -25.97 -32.43 2.08
CA ARG A 236 -26.68 -33.63 1.61
C ARG A 236 -26.22 -34.07 0.23
N GLU A 237 -25.85 -33.12 -0.63
CA GLU A 237 -25.43 -33.36 -2.01
C GLU A 237 -23.91 -33.53 -2.16
N SER A 238 -23.13 -32.88 -1.30
CA SER A 238 -21.66 -32.90 -1.31
C SER A 238 -21.13 -33.82 -0.20
N LEU A 239 -21.54 -35.09 -0.23
CA LEU A 239 -21.31 -36.12 0.82
C LEU A 239 -19.83 -36.29 1.23
N ASN A 240 -18.89 -35.87 0.38
CA ASN A 240 -17.45 -36.07 0.59
C ASN A 240 -16.68 -34.79 0.99
N ARG A 241 -17.36 -33.64 1.13
CA ARG A 241 -16.70 -32.36 1.44
C ARG A 241 -16.76 -32.02 2.93
N PRO A 242 -15.66 -31.50 3.54
CA PRO A 242 -15.67 -31.06 4.93
C PRO A 242 -16.70 -29.94 5.19
N LEU A 243 -17.37 -29.98 6.33
CA LEU A 243 -18.39 -28.99 6.71
C LEU A 243 -17.86 -27.55 6.71
N SER A 244 -16.58 -27.35 7.02
CA SER A 244 -15.91 -26.05 6.97
C SER A 244 -15.82 -25.48 5.56
N GLU A 245 -15.57 -26.31 4.55
CA GLU A 245 -15.52 -25.89 3.14
C GLU A 245 -16.91 -25.54 2.63
N ILE A 246 -17.91 -26.35 2.97
CA ILE A 246 -19.31 -26.10 2.62
C ILE A 246 -19.77 -24.76 3.21
N ARG A 247 -19.42 -24.48 4.48
CA ARG A 247 -19.72 -23.19 5.13
C ARG A 247 -19.02 -22.02 4.46
N LEU A 248 -17.75 -22.17 4.09
CA LEU A 248 -16.99 -21.10 3.44
C LEU A 248 -17.57 -20.80 2.05
N PHE A 249 -17.85 -21.83 1.25
CA PHE A 249 -18.46 -21.72 -0.07
C PHE A 249 -19.85 -21.08 0.00
N SER A 250 -20.70 -21.53 0.92
CA SER A 250 -22.05 -20.96 1.13
C SER A 250 -21.99 -19.47 1.46
N ASN A 251 -21.06 -19.07 2.34
CA ASN A 251 -20.89 -17.66 2.72
C ASN A 251 -20.36 -16.80 1.57
N GLN A 252 -19.43 -17.33 0.78
CA GLN A 252 -18.87 -16.63 -0.37
C GLN A 252 -19.93 -16.46 -1.46
N TYR A 253 -20.69 -17.51 -1.75
CA TYR A 253 -21.75 -17.48 -2.74
C TYR A 253 -22.91 -16.55 -2.34
N VAL A 254 -23.32 -16.54 -1.07
CA VAL A 254 -24.32 -15.57 -0.57
C VAL A 254 -23.80 -14.13 -0.68
N LYS A 255 -22.50 -13.89 -0.48
CA LYS A 255 -21.90 -12.57 -0.71
C LYS A 255 -21.91 -12.19 -2.19
N GLU A 256 -21.61 -13.12 -3.09
CA GLU A 256 -21.66 -12.91 -4.54
C GLU A 256 -23.10 -12.65 -5.02
N LEU A 257 -24.08 -13.40 -4.52
CA LEU A 257 -25.51 -13.17 -4.78
C LEU A 257 -25.99 -11.81 -4.24
N LYS A 258 -25.55 -11.40 -3.03
CA LYS A 258 -25.88 -10.08 -2.47
C LYS A 258 -25.18 -8.94 -3.21
N ALA A 259 -23.98 -9.17 -3.72
CA ALA A 259 -23.28 -8.22 -4.58
C ALA A 259 -23.90 -8.13 -5.98
N GLY A 260 -24.56 -9.20 -6.46
CA GLY A 260 -25.20 -9.27 -7.77
C GLY A 260 -26.70 -8.91 -7.83
N ARG A 261 -27.42 -8.77 -6.72
CA ARG A 261 -28.84 -8.36 -6.75
C ARG A 261 -28.98 -6.84 -6.88
N MET A 262 -29.53 -6.38 -8.01
CA MET A 262 -30.07 -5.02 -8.13
C MET A 262 -31.17 -4.79 -7.09
N ARG A 263 -31.17 -3.62 -6.46
CA ARG A 263 -32.24 -3.23 -5.53
C ARG A 263 -33.56 -3.03 -6.29
N VAL A 264 -34.69 -3.13 -5.59
CA VAL A 264 -36.04 -3.06 -6.17
C VAL A 264 -36.27 -1.75 -6.95
N ASP A 265 -35.76 -0.64 -6.44
CA ASP A 265 -35.76 0.67 -7.10
C ASP A 265 -34.98 0.67 -8.42
N GLN A 266 -33.88 -0.08 -8.50
CA GLN A 266 -33.08 -0.23 -9.73
C GLN A 266 -33.80 -1.12 -10.77
N ILE A 267 -34.55 -2.13 -10.32
CA ILE A 267 -35.35 -2.99 -11.19
C ILE A 267 -36.52 -2.20 -11.80
N VAL A 268 -37.22 -1.40 -10.99
CA VAL A 268 -38.29 -0.50 -11.49
C VAL A 268 -37.73 0.47 -12.52
N ARG A 269 -36.57 1.09 -12.23
CA ARG A 269 -35.94 2.02 -13.16
C ARG A 269 -35.45 1.35 -14.44
N LEU A 270 -34.91 0.14 -14.35
CA LEU A 270 -34.52 -0.62 -15.54
C LEU A 270 -35.74 -0.87 -16.43
N ARG A 271 -36.91 -1.19 -15.86
CA ARG A 271 -38.14 -1.37 -16.65
C ARG A 271 -38.59 -0.08 -17.33
N GLU A 272 -38.49 1.07 -16.65
CA GLU A 272 -38.77 2.38 -17.26
C GLU A 272 -37.82 2.68 -18.42
N LEU A 273 -36.50 2.47 -18.22
CA LEU A 273 -35.50 2.71 -19.26
C LEU A 273 -35.65 1.74 -20.45
N VAL A 274 -36.02 0.50 -20.21
CA VAL A 274 -36.32 -0.47 -21.27
C VAL A 274 -37.56 -0.04 -22.07
N SER A 275 -38.55 0.58 -21.42
CA SER A 275 -39.73 1.13 -22.09
C SER A 275 -39.43 2.43 -22.85
N GLU A 276 -38.49 3.24 -22.37
CA GLU A 276 -38.14 4.54 -22.94
C GLU A 276 -37.16 4.42 -24.13
N TYR A 277 -36.24 3.45 -24.07
CA TYR A 277 -35.17 3.25 -25.06
C TYR A 277 -35.30 1.95 -25.85
N ASP A 278 -36.50 1.35 -25.86
CA ASP A 278 -36.88 0.14 -26.62
C ASP A 278 -35.80 -0.96 -26.66
N LYS A 279 -35.31 -1.35 -25.47
CA LYS A 279 -34.28 -2.39 -25.26
C LYS A 279 -32.91 -2.09 -25.89
N ASP A 280 -32.54 -0.84 -26.14
CA ASP A 280 -31.16 -0.44 -26.41
C ASP A 280 -30.30 -0.60 -25.13
N TRP A 281 -29.83 -1.83 -24.91
CA TRP A 281 -29.09 -2.21 -23.71
C TRP A 281 -27.76 -1.47 -23.54
N ASP A 282 -27.18 -0.97 -24.63
CA ASP A 282 -25.90 -0.27 -24.60
C ASP A 282 -26.10 1.18 -24.11
N CYS A 283 -27.18 1.83 -24.55
CA CYS A 283 -27.60 3.13 -24.02
C CYS A 283 -28.08 3.03 -22.56
N ILE A 284 -28.94 2.04 -22.26
CA ILE A 284 -29.46 1.79 -20.91
C ILE A 284 -28.31 1.48 -19.94
N GLY A 285 -27.33 0.67 -20.36
CA GLY A 285 -26.13 0.35 -19.59
C GLY A 285 -25.28 1.58 -19.29
N LYS A 286 -25.09 2.48 -20.27
CA LYS A 286 -24.38 3.76 -20.08
C LYS A 286 -25.10 4.68 -19.09
N ILE A 287 -26.44 4.76 -19.13
CA ILE A 287 -27.25 5.57 -18.22
C ILE A 287 -27.21 5.03 -16.78
N LEU A 288 -27.28 3.71 -16.61
CA LEU A 288 -27.17 3.09 -15.29
C LEU A 288 -25.76 3.23 -14.70
N ALA A 289 -24.72 3.11 -15.53
CA ALA A 289 -23.32 3.23 -15.12
C ALA A 289 -22.86 4.69 -14.92
N SER A 290 -23.47 5.67 -15.60
CA SER A 290 -23.21 7.09 -15.35
C SER A 290 -23.84 7.52 -14.02
N ARG A 291 -25.07 7.11 -13.73
CA ARG A 291 -25.74 7.48 -12.48
C ARG A 291 -25.29 6.71 -11.25
N GLN A 292 -24.74 5.50 -11.35
CA GLN A 292 -24.08 4.87 -10.20
C GLN A 292 -22.82 5.63 -9.78
N ARG A 293 -22.13 6.25 -10.76
CA ARG A 293 -21.10 7.24 -10.49
C ARG A 293 -21.70 8.52 -9.90
N ASP A 294 -22.81 9.04 -10.45
CA ASP A 294 -23.45 10.27 -9.96
C ASP A 294 -24.13 10.14 -8.57
N ALA A 295 -24.60 8.97 -8.15
CA ALA A 295 -25.19 8.75 -6.83
C ALA A 295 -24.14 8.59 -5.72
N VAL A 296 -22.90 8.23 -6.10
CA VAL A 296 -21.72 8.29 -5.23
C VAL A 296 -21.11 9.71 -5.29
N PHE A 297 -21.14 10.37 -6.45
CA PHE A 297 -20.70 11.76 -6.65
C PHE A 297 -21.61 12.78 -5.93
N SER A 298 -22.93 12.58 -5.92
CA SER A 298 -23.92 13.43 -5.26
C SER A 298 -24.08 13.13 -3.77
N ARG A 299 -23.19 12.35 -3.15
CA ARG A 299 -23.08 12.31 -1.68
C ARG A 299 -21.96 13.21 -1.17
N THR A 300 -20.99 13.55 -2.01
CA THR A 300 -19.76 14.27 -1.63
C THR A 300 -19.61 15.63 -2.32
N HIS A 301 -20.17 15.83 -3.52
CA HIS A 301 -20.05 17.08 -4.27
C HIS A 301 -21.30 17.96 -4.15
N TRP A 302 -21.14 19.27 -4.00
CA TRP A 302 -22.21 20.28 -3.87
C TRP A 302 -22.25 21.12 -5.14
N SER A 303 -23.39 21.18 -5.83
CA SER A 303 -23.54 22.04 -7.01
C SER A 303 -23.89 23.48 -6.63
N PRO A 304 -23.66 24.46 -7.52
CA PRO A 304 -24.12 25.84 -7.32
C PRO A 304 -25.63 25.93 -7.08
N ALA A 305 -26.43 25.08 -7.74
CA ALA A 305 -27.87 25.00 -7.55
C ALA A 305 -28.25 24.46 -6.15
N ASP A 306 -27.47 23.51 -5.61
CA ASP A 306 -27.65 23.02 -4.24
C ASP A 306 -27.33 24.13 -3.22
N ASP A 307 -26.27 24.91 -3.45
CA ASP A 307 -25.89 26.05 -2.60
C ASP A 307 -26.96 27.15 -2.63
N GLU A 308 -27.49 27.48 -3.80
CA GLU A 308 -28.56 28.47 -3.96
C GLU A 308 -29.85 28.00 -3.27
N THR A 309 -30.22 26.73 -3.43
CA THR A 309 -31.40 26.14 -2.79
C THR A 309 -31.23 26.10 -1.27
N LEU A 310 -30.05 25.70 -0.78
CA LEU A 310 -29.68 25.71 0.64
C LEU A 310 -29.81 27.11 1.24
N LEU A 311 -29.29 28.14 0.57
CA LEU A 311 -29.37 29.52 1.01
C LEU A 311 -30.81 30.05 1.00
N LYS A 312 -31.58 29.81 -0.06
CA LYS A 312 -33.00 30.21 -0.15
C LYS A 312 -33.84 29.59 0.97
N MET A 313 -33.62 28.31 1.27
CA MET A 313 -34.35 27.62 2.35
C MET A 313 -33.90 28.08 3.74
N ILE A 314 -32.66 28.57 3.90
CA ILE A 314 -32.17 29.11 5.16
C ILE A 314 -32.63 30.55 5.38
N ASP A 315 -32.70 31.37 4.34
CA ASP A 315 -33.13 32.76 4.42
C ASP A 315 -34.68 32.88 4.40
N GLY A 316 -35.39 31.78 4.19
CA GLY A 316 -36.86 31.69 4.19
C GLY A 316 -37.51 31.97 5.57
N PRO A 317 -38.61 32.75 5.62
CA PRO A 317 -39.22 33.20 6.87
C PRO A 317 -40.32 32.25 7.35
N THR A 318 -40.02 31.13 8.04
CA THR A 318 -41.09 30.43 8.82
C THR A 318 -40.71 29.29 9.77
N MET A 319 -39.44 28.88 9.93
CA MET A 319 -39.12 27.74 10.80
C MET A 319 -37.84 27.98 11.59
N SER A 320 -37.82 27.66 12.88
CA SER A 320 -36.61 27.68 13.73
C SER A 320 -36.19 26.26 14.12
N GLY A 321 -34.88 26.07 14.34
CA GLY A 321 -34.34 24.86 14.95
C GLY A 321 -34.26 23.62 14.05
N ALA A 322 -34.47 22.44 14.66
CA ALA A 322 -34.25 21.12 14.05
C ALA A 322 -35.17 20.83 12.85
N ALA A 323 -36.44 21.27 12.93
CA ALA A 323 -37.44 21.08 11.87
C ALA A 323 -37.00 21.71 10.52
N LYS A 324 -36.29 22.83 10.58
CA LYS A 324 -35.74 23.51 9.40
C LYS A 324 -34.68 22.65 8.68
N TRP A 325 -33.79 22.01 9.43
CA TRP A 325 -32.73 21.19 8.86
C TRP A 325 -33.23 19.86 8.31
N GLU A 326 -34.31 19.32 8.88
CA GLU A 326 -34.98 18.12 8.38
C GLU A 326 -35.64 18.37 7.02
N GLN A 327 -36.29 19.53 6.85
CA GLN A 327 -36.87 19.94 5.59
C GLN A 327 -35.80 20.21 4.51
N ILE A 328 -34.70 20.87 4.89
CA ILE A 328 -33.54 21.09 4.01
C ILE A 328 -32.92 19.75 3.58
N ASN A 329 -32.76 18.80 4.50
CA ASN A 329 -32.28 17.45 4.19
C ASN A 329 -33.17 16.76 3.16
N LYS A 330 -34.49 16.78 3.38
CA LYS A 330 -35.46 16.16 2.50
C LYS A 330 -35.47 16.79 1.10
N ALA A 331 -35.31 18.11 1.01
CA ALA A 331 -35.30 18.83 -0.27
C ALA A 331 -34.01 18.59 -1.08
N LEU A 332 -32.86 18.52 -0.42
CA LEU A 332 -31.55 18.35 -1.07
C LEU A 332 -31.13 16.88 -1.21
N GLY A 333 -31.84 15.95 -0.55
CA GLY A 333 -31.44 14.54 -0.46
C GLY A 333 -30.12 14.33 0.30
N ARG A 334 -29.76 15.23 1.22
CA ARG A 334 -28.47 15.26 1.94
C ARG A 334 -28.67 15.26 3.44
N THR A 335 -27.80 14.58 4.19
CA THR A 335 -27.90 14.57 5.66
C THR A 335 -27.89 15.99 6.26
N ALA A 336 -28.65 16.20 7.34
CA ALA A 336 -28.72 17.49 8.02
C ALA A 336 -27.33 18.02 8.45
N MET A 337 -26.41 17.12 8.80
CA MET A 337 -25.02 17.44 9.14
C MET A 337 -24.27 18.02 7.93
N ALA A 338 -24.39 17.39 6.76
CA ALA A 338 -23.76 17.85 5.53
C ALA A 338 -24.29 19.23 5.12
N CYS A 339 -25.60 19.46 5.22
CA CYS A 339 -26.21 20.78 4.96
C CYS A 339 -25.69 21.86 5.91
N LYS A 340 -25.53 21.56 7.20
CA LYS A 340 -24.96 22.50 8.20
C LYS A 340 -23.49 22.82 7.93
N GLN A 341 -22.68 21.80 7.61
CA GLN A 341 -21.27 21.99 7.27
C GLN A 341 -21.12 22.81 5.99
N ARG A 342 -21.92 22.52 4.95
CA ARG A 342 -21.90 23.30 3.71
C ARG A 342 -22.35 24.73 3.92
N PHE A 343 -23.43 24.95 4.67
CA PHE A 343 -23.88 26.30 5.00
C PHE A 343 -22.77 27.07 5.72
N THR A 344 -22.06 26.46 6.66
CA THR A 344 -20.93 27.09 7.35
C THR A 344 -19.81 27.45 6.36
N ALA A 345 -19.51 26.59 5.38
CA ALA A 345 -18.51 26.87 4.35
C ALA A 345 -18.95 28.00 3.39
N VAL A 346 -20.20 28.00 2.93
CA VAL A 346 -20.77 29.04 2.04
C VAL A 346 -20.90 30.38 2.77
N ASN A 347 -21.27 30.37 4.04
CA ASN A 347 -21.38 31.58 4.86
C ASN A 347 -19.99 32.14 5.28
N ARG A 348 -18.96 31.29 5.30
CA ARG A 348 -17.55 31.73 5.37
C ARG A 348 -17.09 32.38 4.06
N LYS A 349 -17.47 31.84 2.89
CA LYS A 349 -17.21 32.48 1.58
C LYS A 349 -17.80 33.90 1.50
N ARG A 350 -19.04 34.08 1.95
CA ARG A 350 -19.72 35.41 2.03
C ARG A 350 -19.05 36.43 2.96
N LYS A 351 -18.14 36.04 3.87
CA LYS A 351 -17.59 36.92 4.93
C LYS A 351 -16.15 37.42 4.74
N GLY A 352 -15.56 37.33 3.54
CA GLY A 352 -14.39 38.17 3.18
C GLY A 352 -13.08 37.46 2.82
N THR A 353 -13.10 36.20 2.39
CA THR A 353 -11.94 35.52 1.76
C THR A 353 -11.96 35.56 0.22
N ASP A 354 -13.08 35.95 -0.41
CA ASP A 354 -13.28 35.86 -1.87
C ASP A 354 -12.50 36.90 -2.69
N ASP A 355 -12.25 38.12 -2.19
CA ASP A 355 -11.62 39.16 -3.02
C ASP A 355 -10.20 38.76 -3.45
N ARG A 356 -9.39 38.21 -2.53
CA ARG A 356 -8.00 37.85 -2.83
C ARG A 356 -7.91 36.65 -3.77
N GLU A 357 -8.76 35.65 -3.54
CA GLU A 357 -8.81 34.44 -4.37
C GLU A 357 -9.25 34.76 -5.80
N SER A 358 -10.31 35.57 -5.93
CA SER A 358 -10.79 36.03 -7.23
C SER A 358 -9.74 36.88 -7.95
N ILE A 359 -9.06 37.79 -7.24
CA ILE A 359 -8.00 38.62 -7.83
C ILE A 359 -6.86 37.76 -8.40
N VAL A 360 -6.40 36.76 -7.65
CA VAL A 360 -5.34 35.83 -8.12
C VAL A 360 -5.82 34.98 -9.29
N THR A 361 -7.03 34.42 -9.20
CA THR A 361 -7.55 33.54 -10.25
C THR A 361 -7.81 34.31 -11.55
N SER A 362 -8.32 35.54 -11.48
CA SER A 362 -8.51 36.41 -12.65
C SER A 362 -7.19 36.81 -13.30
N GLU A 363 -6.15 37.12 -12.51
CA GLU A 363 -4.83 37.45 -13.07
C GLU A 363 -4.18 36.23 -13.75
N VAL A 364 -4.29 35.04 -13.15
CA VAL A 364 -3.83 33.79 -13.75
C VAL A 364 -4.53 33.52 -15.09
N GLN A 365 -5.85 33.69 -15.13
CA GLN A 365 -6.62 33.51 -16.35
C GLN A 365 -6.19 34.51 -17.45
N LYS A 366 -6.02 35.78 -17.10
CA LYS A 366 -5.54 36.81 -18.03
C LYS A 366 -4.16 36.49 -18.61
N GLN A 367 -3.23 35.99 -17.80
CA GLN A 367 -1.92 35.55 -18.29
C GLN A 367 -2.06 34.36 -19.25
N LEU A 368 -2.88 33.36 -18.93
CA LEU A 368 -3.12 32.24 -19.86
C LEU A 368 -3.73 32.67 -21.19
N GLU A 369 -4.65 33.63 -21.17
CA GLU A 369 -5.24 34.20 -22.38
C GLU A 369 -4.21 34.98 -23.23
N THR A 370 -3.20 35.59 -22.59
CA THR A 370 -2.21 36.45 -23.26
C THR A 370 -0.95 35.68 -23.70
N SER A 371 -0.35 34.91 -22.79
CA SER A 371 0.96 34.24 -22.96
C SER A 371 0.89 32.72 -23.02
N ARG A 372 -0.29 32.11 -22.75
CA ARG A 372 -0.49 30.65 -22.65
C ARG A 372 0.33 29.96 -21.55
N THR A 373 1.02 30.72 -20.70
CA THR A 373 1.78 30.26 -19.55
C THR A 373 1.56 31.24 -18.39
N VAL A 374 1.75 30.76 -17.17
CA VAL A 374 1.60 31.57 -15.95
C VAL A 374 2.97 31.90 -15.40
N ASP A 375 3.26 33.19 -15.26
CA ASP A 375 4.39 33.69 -14.50
C ASP A 375 3.91 34.07 -13.10
N TRP A 376 4.14 33.17 -12.16
CA TRP A 376 3.74 33.35 -10.76
C TRP A 376 4.42 34.54 -10.08
N SER A 377 5.59 34.97 -10.57
CA SER A 377 6.25 36.18 -10.06
C SER A 377 5.51 37.43 -10.51
N GLN A 378 5.05 37.48 -11.77
CA GLN A 378 4.20 38.56 -12.26
C GLN A 378 2.83 38.56 -11.57
N ALA A 379 2.22 37.38 -11.36
CA ALA A 379 0.96 37.28 -10.64
C ALA A 379 1.10 37.79 -9.19
N SER A 380 2.20 37.46 -8.51
CA SER A 380 2.52 37.98 -7.18
C SER A 380 2.65 39.50 -7.16
N GLN A 381 3.36 40.08 -8.15
CA GLN A 381 3.50 41.54 -8.27
C GLN A 381 2.17 42.24 -8.57
N ALA A 382 1.36 41.68 -9.47
CA ALA A 382 0.08 42.24 -9.89
C ALA A 382 -0.97 42.21 -8.77
N THR A 383 -0.97 41.16 -7.95
CA THR A 383 -1.93 41.00 -6.85
C THR A 383 -1.46 41.60 -5.52
N GLY A 384 -0.16 41.89 -5.38
CA GLY A 384 0.45 42.37 -4.14
C GLY A 384 0.54 41.31 -3.03
N LEU A 385 0.28 40.04 -3.37
CA LEU A 385 0.37 38.89 -2.48
C LEU A 385 1.72 38.19 -2.64
N GLY A 386 2.17 37.45 -1.63
CA GLY A 386 3.40 36.67 -1.75
C GLY A 386 3.25 35.52 -2.74
N LEU A 387 4.34 35.12 -3.41
CA LEU A 387 4.34 34.01 -4.39
C LEU A 387 3.62 32.76 -3.88
N ARG A 388 3.95 32.34 -2.64
CA ARG A 388 3.31 31.20 -1.99
C ARG A 388 1.81 31.41 -1.80
N GLU A 389 1.39 32.59 -1.37
CA GLU A 389 -0.03 32.92 -1.16
C GLU A 389 -0.80 32.91 -2.50
N CYS A 390 -0.21 33.42 -3.59
CA CYS A 390 -0.80 33.31 -4.94
C CYS A 390 -0.98 31.84 -5.37
N LEU A 391 0.05 31.02 -5.16
CA LEU A 391 -0.01 29.59 -5.50
C LEU A 391 -1.06 28.85 -4.65
N GLU A 392 -1.21 29.18 -3.38
CA GLU A 392 -2.20 28.57 -2.49
C GLU A 392 -3.64 29.01 -2.81
N LEU A 393 -3.84 30.26 -3.24
CA LEU A 393 -5.16 30.84 -3.51
C LEU A 393 -5.68 30.59 -4.93
N SER A 394 -4.82 30.35 -5.93
CA SER A 394 -5.30 30.15 -7.29
C SER A 394 -6.16 28.88 -7.42
N GLN A 395 -7.42 29.06 -7.83
CA GLN A 395 -8.36 27.96 -8.11
C GLN A 395 -8.36 27.51 -9.58
N TYR A 396 -7.35 27.91 -10.35
CA TYR A 396 -7.28 27.54 -11.76
C TYR A 396 -6.89 26.07 -11.91
N ASP A 397 -7.84 25.21 -12.28
CA ASP A 397 -7.63 23.77 -12.47
C ASP A 397 -7.79 23.31 -13.93
N ILE A 398 -8.13 24.24 -14.84
CA ILE A 398 -8.27 23.95 -16.27
C ILE A 398 -6.89 23.76 -16.90
N SER A 399 -6.76 22.85 -17.87
CA SER A 399 -5.54 22.63 -18.68
C SER A 399 -4.29 22.14 -17.94
N LYS A 400 -4.39 21.82 -16.64
CA LYS A 400 -3.30 21.16 -15.91
C LYS A 400 -3.04 19.78 -16.51
N ALA A 401 -1.77 19.42 -16.61
CA ALA A 401 -1.40 18.10 -17.09
C ALA A 401 -1.89 17.05 -16.09
N ARG A 402 -2.64 16.06 -16.57
CA ARG A 402 -2.90 14.84 -15.81
C ARG A 402 -1.76 13.88 -16.01
N TRP A 403 -1.28 13.33 -14.92
CA TRP A 403 -0.24 12.35 -14.93
C TRP A 403 -0.80 10.97 -14.61
N ASN A 404 -1.01 10.19 -15.66
CA ASN A 404 -1.22 8.75 -15.50
C ASN A 404 0.12 8.13 -15.13
N TYR A 405 0.40 8.02 -13.83
CA TYR A 405 1.60 7.35 -13.34
C TYR A 405 1.67 5.94 -13.91
N GLY A 406 2.66 5.72 -14.75
CA GLY A 406 2.95 4.45 -15.40
C GLY A 406 4.43 4.41 -15.75
N PRO A 407 4.93 3.25 -16.18
CA PRO A 407 6.31 3.10 -16.57
C PRO A 407 6.69 4.22 -17.54
N ASP A 408 5.97 4.39 -18.64
CA ASP A 408 6.39 5.29 -19.73
C ASP A 408 6.23 6.79 -19.46
N SER A 409 5.53 7.18 -18.40
CA SER A 409 5.23 8.58 -18.09
C SER A 409 6.08 9.16 -16.95
N PHE A 410 6.87 8.33 -16.24
CA PHE A 410 7.69 8.83 -15.14
C PHE A 410 8.92 9.60 -15.62
N LEU A 411 9.10 10.79 -15.04
CA LEU A 411 10.24 11.67 -15.28
C LEU A 411 10.86 12.10 -13.94
N GLN A 412 12.14 11.76 -13.75
CA GLN A 412 12.90 12.12 -12.55
C GLN A 412 12.95 13.64 -12.33
N SER A 413 13.02 14.43 -13.40
CA SER A 413 13.01 15.88 -13.34
C SER A 413 11.76 16.46 -12.66
N MET A 414 10.60 15.80 -12.79
CA MET A 414 9.38 16.24 -12.09
C MET A 414 9.45 15.93 -10.60
N ALA A 415 9.98 14.77 -10.23
CA ALA A 415 10.20 14.39 -8.84
C ALA A 415 11.19 15.35 -8.15
N ASP A 416 12.25 15.72 -8.86
CA ASP A 416 13.24 16.69 -8.39
C ASP A 416 12.62 18.09 -8.25
N CYS A 417 11.81 18.52 -9.23
CA CYS A 417 11.06 19.78 -9.18
C CYS A 417 10.12 19.84 -7.97
N MET A 418 9.34 18.78 -7.73
CA MET A 418 8.44 18.71 -6.58
C MET A 418 9.21 18.75 -5.25
N THR A 419 10.31 18.00 -5.17
CA THR A 419 11.15 17.96 -3.96
C THR A 419 11.75 19.33 -3.67
N GLY A 420 12.26 20.02 -4.70
CA GLY A 420 12.77 21.39 -4.59
C GLY A 420 11.70 22.36 -4.10
N PHE A 421 10.53 22.36 -4.74
CA PHE A 421 9.39 23.20 -4.36
C PHE A 421 8.94 22.98 -2.91
N ILE A 422 8.80 21.73 -2.49
CA ILE A 422 8.40 21.41 -1.10
C ILE A 422 9.46 21.86 -0.11
N LYS A 423 10.74 21.60 -0.39
CA LYS A 423 11.84 21.97 0.51
C LYS A 423 11.93 23.50 0.68
N GLU A 424 11.68 24.25 -0.38
CA GLU A 424 11.73 25.71 -0.38
C GLU A 424 10.52 26.34 0.32
N HIS A 425 9.30 25.89 0.00
CA HIS A 425 8.08 26.58 0.41
C HIS A 425 7.34 25.92 1.60
N TYR A 426 7.60 24.64 1.86
CA TYR A 426 6.96 23.83 2.90
C TYR A 426 7.99 23.03 3.71
N PRO A 427 8.99 23.68 4.35
CA PRO A 427 9.94 22.97 5.21
C PRO A 427 9.22 22.35 6.40
N ALA A 428 9.66 21.16 6.82
CA ALA A 428 9.10 20.49 7.98
C ALA A 428 9.14 21.40 9.23
N PRO A 429 8.07 21.45 10.05
CA PRO A 429 6.89 20.57 10.04
C PRO A 429 5.69 21.13 9.26
N VAL A 430 5.87 22.15 8.41
CA VAL A 430 4.76 22.79 7.70
C VAL A 430 4.11 21.79 6.74
N PRO A 431 2.78 21.54 6.84
CA PRO A 431 2.11 20.63 5.92
C PRO A 431 2.13 21.21 4.50
N VAL A 432 2.39 20.33 3.52
CA VAL A 432 2.42 20.70 2.10
C VAL A 432 1.02 21.08 1.63
N ASN A 433 0.87 22.26 1.03
CA ASN A 433 -0.35 22.61 0.31
C ASN A 433 -0.26 22.12 -1.14
N TYR A 434 -0.94 21.01 -1.44
CA TYR A 434 -0.89 20.39 -2.77
C TYR A 434 -1.52 21.21 -3.88
N ARG A 435 -2.40 22.17 -3.56
CA ARG A 435 -2.91 23.14 -4.55
C ARG A 435 -1.77 24.03 -5.04
N ALA A 436 -0.92 24.51 -4.14
CA ALA A 436 0.25 25.29 -4.52
C ALA A 436 1.26 24.48 -5.32
N ALA A 437 1.50 23.22 -4.95
CA ALA A 437 2.36 22.32 -5.73
C ALA A 437 1.79 22.08 -7.14
N SER A 438 0.48 21.83 -7.23
CA SER A 438 -0.27 21.66 -8.48
C SER A 438 -0.15 22.89 -9.38
N ASN A 439 -0.32 24.09 -8.82
CA ASN A 439 -0.21 25.36 -9.52
C ASN A 439 1.23 25.65 -9.98
N TYR A 440 2.21 25.32 -9.15
CA TYR A 440 3.63 25.53 -9.47
C TYR A 440 4.11 24.58 -10.58
N MET A 441 3.79 23.29 -10.48
CA MET A 441 4.19 22.27 -11.44
C MET A 441 3.31 22.23 -12.69
N TRP A 442 2.15 22.90 -12.66
CA TRP A 442 1.10 22.82 -13.67
C TRP A 442 0.57 21.39 -13.91
N VAL A 443 0.45 20.62 -12.82
CA VAL A 443 0.01 19.22 -12.78
C VAL A 443 -1.23 19.09 -11.90
N ASP A 444 -2.13 18.16 -12.21
CA ASP A 444 -3.31 17.86 -11.40
C ASP A 444 -2.93 17.58 -9.93
N MET A 445 -3.75 18.09 -9.00
CA MET A 445 -3.47 18.04 -7.57
C MET A 445 -3.39 16.60 -7.04
N ASP A 446 -4.24 15.70 -7.53
CA ASP A 446 -4.23 14.30 -7.10
C ASP A 446 -2.94 13.60 -7.51
N ASP A 447 -2.35 14.02 -8.63
CA ASP A 447 -1.09 13.49 -9.12
C ASP A 447 0.09 14.05 -8.32
N CYS A 448 0.06 15.34 -7.95
CA CYS A 448 1.02 15.90 -6.99
C CYS A 448 1.01 15.12 -5.66
N ILE A 449 -0.17 14.83 -5.10
CA ILE A 449 -0.27 14.03 -3.87
C ILE A 449 0.40 12.66 -4.07
N ARG A 450 0.10 11.97 -5.17
CA ARG A 450 0.69 10.66 -5.47
C ARG A 450 2.22 10.69 -5.59
N ILE A 451 2.79 11.70 -6.27
CA ILE A 451 4.25 11.87 -6.36
C ILE A 451 4.86 12.06 -4.99
N HIS A 452 4.26 12.93 -4.16
CA HIS A 452 4.80 13.20 -2.85
C HIS A 452 4.71 11.96 -1.94
N ASP A 453 3.60 11.22 -1.97
CA ASP A 453 3.47 9.96 -1.25
C ASP A 453 4.50 8.92 -1.72
N MET A 454 4.80 8.88 -3.03
CA MET A 454 5.90 8.07 -3.55
C MET A 454 7.25 8.52 -2.99
N LEU A 455 7.57 9.81 -3.03
CA LEU A 455 8.83 10.38 -2.51
C LEU A 455 9.01 10.11 -1.01
N GLN A 456 7.93 10.09 -0.25
CA GLN A 456 7.92 9.74 1.17
C GLN A 456 7.97 8.21 1.43
N GLY A 457 7.99 7.38 0.39
CA GLY A 457 7.95 5.93 0.51
C GLY A 457 6.62 5.37 1.03
N LYS A 458 5.56 6.19 1.06
CA LYS A 458 4.20 5.77 1.44
C LYS A 458 3.56 4.92 0.35
N PHE A 459 3.89 5.20 -0.91
CA PHE A 459 3.48 4.37 -2.03
C PHE A 459 4.52 3.29 -2.33
N LYS A 460 4.18 2.02 -2.08
CA LYS A 460 5.04 0.89 -2.45
C LYS A 460 4.98 0.67 -3.95
N PHE A 461 6.13 0.80 -4.62
CA PHE A 461 6.28 0.43 -6.03
C PHE A 461 5.80 -1.00 -6.26
N LYS A 462 4.89 -1.19 -7.23
CA LYS A 462 4.35 -2.49 -7.63
C LYS A 462 4.98 -2.90 -8.94
N TRP A 463 5.46 -4.13 -8.99
CA TRP A 463 5.93 -4.75 -10.23
C TRP A 463 4.75 -5.36 -10.97
N THR A 464 4.32 -4.76 -12.07
CA THR A 464 3.45 -5.40 -13.06
C THR A 464 4.26 -5.85 -14.27
N GLU A 465 3.63 -6.57 -15.19
CA GLU A 465 4.28 -7.05 -16.42
C GLU A 465 4.91 -5.91 -17.22
N ALA A 466 4.22 -4.76 -17.31
CA ALA A 466 4.74 -3.58 -17.99
C ALA A 466 6.02 -3.01 -17.33
N GLU A 467 6.10 -2.98 -15.99
CA GLU A 467 7.34 -2.57 -15.29
C GLU A 467 8.48 -3.57 -15.51
N TYR A 468 8.20 -4.88 -15.59
CA TYR A 468 9.21 -5.88 -15.88
C TYR A 468 9.76 -5.75 -17.30
N GLU A 469 8.89 -5.60 -18.29
CA GLU A 469 9.27 -5.41 -19.69
C GLU A 469 10.11 -4.14 -19.87
N ARG A 470 9.68 -3.03 -19.28
CA ARG A 470 10.42 -1.76 -19.34
C ARG A 470 11.77 -1.86 -18.64
N ALA A 471 11.82 -2.46 -17.45
CA ALA A 471 13.08 -2.68 -16.73
C ALA A 471 14.05 -3.54 -17.57
N GLY A 472 13.53 -4.57 -18.26
CA GLY A 472 14.31 -5.40 -19.19
C GLY A 472 14.82 -4.62 -20.40
N ALA A 473 13.97 -3.78 -21.00
CA ALA A 473 14.34 -2.93 -22.14
C ALA A 473 15.42 -1.91 -21.77
N LEU A 474 15.29 -1.22 -20.63
CA LEU A 474 16.29 -0.28 -20.13
C LEU A 474 17.63 -0.99 -19.84
N ARG A 475 17.59 -2.21 -19.30
CA ARG A 475 18.80 -3.03 -19.14
C ARG A 475 19.44 -3.42 -20.46
N ALA A 476 18.64 -3.76 -21.48
CA ALA A 476 19.14 -4.09 -22.81
C ALA A 476 19.79 -2.89 -23.51
N GLN A 477 19.37 -1.66 -23.17
CA GLN A 477 20.01 -0.40 -23.61
C GLN A 477 21.34 -0.10 -22.89
N GLY A 478 21.77 -0.94 -21.94
CA GLY A 478 23.04 -0.81 -21.23
C GLY A 478 22.97 -0.05 -19.90
N LEU A 479 21.81 0.48 -19.50
CA LEU A 479 21.66 1.22 -18.24
C LEU A 479 21.88 0.32 -17.03
N THR A 480 22.65 0.76 -16.03
CA THR A 480 22.88 0.06 -14.76
C THR A 480 21.58 -0.15 -13.96
N PHE A 481 21.53 -1.10 -13.03
CA PHE A 481 20.34 -1.31 -12.18
C PHE A 481 19.95 -0.09 -11.37
N LYS A 482 20.91 0.75 -11.00
CA LYS A 482 20.67 2.03 -10.32
C LYS A 482 19.94 3.00 -11.24
N GLU A 483 20.42 3.16 -12.47
CA GLU A 483 19.77 4.02 -13.47
C GLU A 483 18.38 3.49 -13.82
N VAL A 484 18.23 2.17 -14.04
CA VAL A 484 16.91 1.56 -14.25
C VAL A 484 15.97 1.82 -13.08
N ALA A 485 16.46 1.75 -11.84
CA ALA A 485 15.65 2.08 -10.68
C ALA A 485 15.17 3.54 -10.72
N GLN A 486 16.08 4.48 -11.01
CA GLN A 486 15.77 5.89 -11.19
C GLN A 486 14.77 6.15 -12.32
N HIS A 487 14.79 5.36 -13.40
CA HIS A 487 13.82 5.48 -14.49
C HIS A 487 12.42 4.93 -14.17
N LEU A 488 12.31 4.06 -13.15
CA LEU A 488 11.06 3.41 -12.77
C LEU A 488 10.38 4.08 -11.58
N SER A 489 11.15 4.46 -10.56
CA SER A 489 10.61 5.11 -9.36
C SER A 489 11.71 5.75 -8.51
N PRO A 490 11.44 6.92 -7.89
CA PRO A 490 12.40 7.62 -7.05
C PRO A 490 12.74 6.88 -5.75
N THR A 491 11.92 5.91 -5.33
CA THR A 491 12.14 5.10 -4.12
C THR A 491 12.61 3.69 -4.39
N LEU A 492 12.74 3.30 -5.66
CA LEU A 492 13.19 1.98 -6.02
C LEU A 492 14.72 1.91 -5.88
N GLY A 493 15.21 0.90 -5.18
CA GLY A 493 16.64 0.65 -5.04
C GLY A 493 17.17 -0.28 -6.13
N GLU A 494 18.46 -0.16 -6.46
CA GLU A 494 19.14 -1.02 -7.45
C GLU A 494 18.94 -2.53 -7.16
N LYS A 495 18.99 -2.93 -5.88
CA LYS A 495 18.84 -4.32 -5.45
C LYS A 495 17.43 -4.84 -5.71
N SER A 496 16.43 -3.97 -5.58
CA SER A 496 15.04 -4.32 -5.87
C SER A 496 14.86 -4.61 -7.36
N VAL A 497 15.44 -3.79 -8.24
CA VAL A 497 15.43 -4.03 -9.70
C VAL A 497 16.19 -5.30 -10.05
N ALA A 498 17.41 -5.47 -9.53
CA ALA A 498 18.21 -6.67 -9.78
C ALA A 498 17.48 -7.95 -9.36
N ASN A 499 16.87 -7.95 -8.17
CA ASN A 499 16.10 -9.09 -7.68
C ASN A 499 14.82 -9.33 -8.48
N ALA A 500 14.12 -8.27 -8.86
CA ALA A 500 12.89 -8.36 -9.64
C ALA A 500 13.16 -8.95 -11.03
N LEU A 501 14.14 -8.40 -11.75
CA LEU A 501 14.54 -8.93 -13.05
C LEU A 501 15.11 -10.34 -12.93
N LYS A 502 15.93 -10.63 -11.92
CA LYS A 502 16.39 -12.00 -11.67
C LYS A 502 15.22 -12.96 -11.49
N ARG A 503 14.18 -12.59 -10.72
CA ARG A 503 13.00 -13.43 -10.48
C ARG A 503 12.11 -13.58 -11.71
N TYR A 504 12.00 -12.52 -12.52
CA TYR A 504 11.23 -12.52 -13.76
C TYR A 504 11.90 -13.36 -14.85
N SER A 505 13.23 -13.26 -14.95
CA SER A 505 14.06 -14.06 -15.86
C SER A 505 14.36 -15.46 -15.32
N SER A 506 14.19 -15.70 -14.01
CA SER A 506 14.28 -17.05 -13.45
C SER A 506 13.06 -17.84 -13.91
N PRO A 507 13.24 -19.04 -14.46
CA PRO A 507 12.10 -19.92 -14.73
C PRO A 507 11.33 -20.09 -13.41
N LYS A 508 10.03 -19.76 -13.43
CA LYS A 508 9.13 -19.96 -12.28
C LYS A 508 9.28 -21.40 -11.76
N PRO A 509 9.08 -21.65 -10.45
CA PRO A 509 9.12 -22.99 -9.91
C PRO A 509 8.22 -23.91 -10.75
N VAL A 510 8.87 -24.96 -11.22
CA VAL A 510 8.40 -25.99 -12.15
C VAL A 510 6.95 -26.36 -11.85
N GLN A 511 6.01 -25.87 -12.67
CA GLN A 511 4.78 -26.62 -12.87
C GLN A 511 5.18 -27.88 -13.64
N LYS A 512 4.93 -29.05 -13.05
CA LYS A 512 5.15 -30.34 -13.72
C LYS A 512 4.49 -30.31 -15.10
N PRO A 513 5.11 -30.93 -16.13
CA PRO A 513 4.53 -31.04 -17.46
C PRO A 513 3.13 -31.67 -17.39
N THR A 514 2.26 -31.22 -18.29
CA THR A 514 0.81 -31.39 -18.21
C THR A 514 0.33 -32.70 -18.87
N SER A 515 1.18 -33.43 -19.62
CA SER A 515 0.90 -34.81 -20.06
C SER A 515 2.16 -35.64 -20.37
N ALA A 516 2.03 -36.97 -20.39
CA ALA A 516 3.12 -37.89 -20.75
C ALA A 516 3.46 -37.85 -22.27
N ASP A 517 2.50 -37.46 -23.10
CA ASP A 517 2.65 -37.40 -24.56
C ASP A 517 3.59 -36.26 -24.97
N GLU A 518 3.49 -35.09 -24.31
CA GLU A 518 4.40 -33.96 -24.52
C GLU A 518 5.86 -34.32 -24.19
N LEU A 519 6.06 -35.14 -23.14
CA LEU A 519 7.40 -35.60 -22.76
C LEU A 519 8.00 -36.58 -23.76
N ASN A 520 7.16 -37.41 -24.38
CA ASN A 520 7.57 -38.33 -25.43
C ASN A 520 7.92 -37.58 -26.73
N GLU A 521 7.10 -36.60 -27.12
CA GLU A 521 7.36 -35.75 -28.29
C GLU A 521 8.69 -35.00 -28.16
N ILE A 522 8.96 -34.38 -26.99
CA ILE A 522 10.25 -33.73 -26.72
C ILE A 522 11.41 -34.72 -26.83
N SER A 523 11.25 -35.93 -26.32
CA SER A 523 12.31 -36.94 -26.35
C SER A 523 12.62 -37.36 -27.79
N MET A 524 11.59 -37.59 -28.61
CA MET A 524 11.75 -37.90 -30.03
C MET A 524 12.47 -36.78 -30.80
N LEU A 525 12.12 -35.52 -30.56
CA LEU A 525 12.76 -34.40 -31.24
C LEU A 525 14.22 -34.19 -30.79
N VAL A 526 14.53 -34.47 -29.52
CA VAL A 526 15.92 -34.47 -29.04
C VAL A 526 16.72 -35.56 -29.74
N ASP A 527 16.18 -36.78 -29.85
CA ASP A 527 16.83 -37.89 -30.56
C ASP A 527 17.04 -37.56 -32.05
N GLU A 528 16.07 -36.86 -32.67
CA GLU A 528 16.18 -36.45 -34.07
C GLU A 528 17.31 -35.44 -34.29
N TYR A 529 17.49 -34.48 -33.38
CA TYR A 529 18.39 -33.34 -33.56
C TYR A 529 19.76 -33.48 -32.89
N ALA A 530 19.90 -34.35 -31.89
CA ALA A 530 21.14 -34.54 -31.17
C ALA A 530 22.29 -34.94 -32.13
N GLY A 531 23.40 -34.20 -32.03
CA GLY A 531 24.57 -34.41 -32.88
C GLY A 531 24.44 -33.90 -34.32
N LYS A 532 23.26 -33.44 -34.75
CA LYS A 532 23.04 -32.78 -36.05
C LYS A 532 23.10 -31.26 -35.97
N TYR A 533 22.72 -30.71 -34.82
CA TYR A 533 22.68 -29.26 -34.57
C TYR A 533 23.37 -28.91 -33.24
N PRO A 534 23.94 -27.70 -33.12
CA PRO A 534 24.36 -27.17 -31.82
C PRO A 534 23.20 -27.12 -30.83
N ILE A 535 23.46 -27.32 -29.54
CA ILE A 535 22.43 -27.39 -28.48
C ILE A 535 21.49 -26.19 -28.50
N ILE A 536 22.01 -24.98 -28.73
CA ILE A 536 21.17 -23.78 -28.78
C ILE A 536 20.18 -23.78 -29.95
N GLU A 537 20.56 -24.40 -31.07
CA GLU A 537 19.69 -24.57 -32.24
C GLU A 537 18.68 -25.69 -32.01
N ILE A 538 19.07 -26.79 -31.36
CA ILE A 538 18.14 -27.84 -30.93
C ILE A 538 17.04 -27.25 -30.06
N ILE A 539 17.42 -26.44 -29.06
CA ILE A 539 16.49 -25.77 -28.16
C ILE A 539 15.51 -24.90 -28.95
N ASN A 540 16.02 -24.10 -29.89
CA ASN A 540 15.18 -23.22 -30.69
C ASN A 540 14.23 -23.99 -31.64
N LYS A 541 14.71 -25.04 -32.31
CA LYS A 541 13.92 -25.86 -33.24
C LYS A 541 12.78 -26.57 -32.52
N ILE A 542 13.06 -27.19 -31.38
CA ILE A 542 12.04 -27.88 -30.58
C ILE A 542 11.03 -26.86 -30.04
N ARG A 543 11.49 -25.69 -29.58
CA ARG A 543 10.60 -24.62 -29.11
C ARG A 543 9.65 -24.11 -30.19
N THR A 544 10.05 -24.14 -31.46
CA THR A 544 9.19 -23.72 -32.58
C THR A 544 8.17 -24.78 -33.00
N GLN A 545 8.39 -26.05 -32.66
CA GLN A 545 7.53 -27.16 -33.05
C GLN A 545 6.48 -27.54 -31.99
N LEU A 546 6.75 -27.26 -30.71
CA LEU A 546 5.78 -27.52 -29.64
C LEU A 546 4.62 -26.51 -29.66
N SER A 547 3.39 -27.01 -29.72
CA SER A 547 2.17 -26.19 -29.76
C SER A 547 1.81 -25.61 -28.38
N LEU A 548 1.72 -24.27 -28.31
CA LEU A 548 1.06 -23.35 -27.35
C LEU A 548 0.90 -23.69 -25.83
N GLY A 549 1.60 -24.67 -25.28
CA GLY A 549 1.78 -24.85 -23.83
C GLY A 549 2.92 -23.97 -23.30
N ASN A 550 2.78 -23.46 -22.08
CA ASN A 550 3.71 -22.53 -21.38
C ASN A 550 5.20 -22.71 -21.74
N ARG A 551 5.70 -21.89 -22.68
CA ARG A 551 7.04 -21.97 -23.29
C ARG A 551 8.20 -21.95 -22.30
N ASN A 552 7.97 -21.41 -21.10
CA ASN A 552 8.99 -21.28 -20.05
C ASN A 552 9.23 -22.59 -19.29
N ASN A 553 8.28 -23.54 -19.30
CA ASN A 553 8.41 -24.83 -18.60
C ASN A 553 9.29 -25.84 -19.36
N TYR A 554 9.41 -25.69 -20.68
CA TYR A 554 10.13 -26.65 -21.52
C TYR A 554 11.65 -26.55 -21.43
N HIS A 555 12.20 -25.39 -21.06
CA HIS A 555 13.66 -25.21 -21.07
C HIS A 555 14.37 -26.15 -20.09
N ALA A 556 13.83 -26.36 -18.89
CA ALA A 556 14.43 -27.26 -17.89
C ALA A 556 14.31 -28.73 -18.30
N ILE A 557 13.14 -29.13 -18.80
CA ILE A 557 12.87 -30.50 -19.28
C ILE A 557 13.78 -30.81 -20.47
N LEU A 558 13.86 -29.89 -21.44
CA LEU A 558 14.65 -30.04 -22.64
C LEU A 558 16.14 -30.08 -22.30
N ALA A 559 16.63 -29.19 -21.44
CA ALA A 559 18.00 -29.24 -20.96
C ALA A 559 18.32 -30.57 -20.25
N GLY A 560 17.39 -31.10 -19.45
CA GLY A 560 17.53 -32.41 -18.81
C GLY A 560 17.58 -33.56 -19.81
N ARG A 561 16.73 -33.55 -20.84
CA ARG A 561 16.72 -34.58 -21.90
C ARG A 561 17.96 -34.53 -22.78
N ILE A 562 18.39 -33.34 -23.20
CA ILE A 562 19.64 -33.15 -23.95
C ILE A 562 20.83 -33.62 -23.09
N ALA A 563 20.87 -33.28 -21.81
CA ALA A 563 21.90 -33.77 -20.89
C ALA A 563 21.89 -35.28 -20.74
N ALA A 564 20.73 -35.93 -20.71
CA ALA A 564 20.61 -37.38 -20.59
C ALA A 564 20.88 -38.14 -21.91
N HIS A 565 20.88 -37.45 -23.06
CA HIS A 565 20.98 -38.09 -24.36
C HIS A 565 22.39 -38.73 -24.58
N PRO A 566 22.50 -39.95 -25.13
CA PRO A 566 23.76 -40.67 -25.26
C PRO A 566 24.88 -39.90 -25.98
N HIS A 567 24.54 -39.13 -27.00
CA HIS A 567 25.50 -38.29 -27.74
C HIS A 567 26.23 -37.29 -26.81
N TYR A 568 25.49 -36.53 -25.99
CA TYR A 568 26.06 -35.53 -25.09
C TYR A 568 26.70 -36.16 -23.86
N GLN A 569 26.18 -37.31 -23.39
CA GLN A 569 26.85 -38.10 -22.36
C GLN A 569 28.22 -38.61 -22.83
N SER A 570 28.37 -38.97 -24.11
CA SER A 570 29.68 -39.32 -24.67
C SER A 570 30.61 -38.10 -24.69
N LYS A 571 30.15 -36.99 -25.28
CA LYS A 571 30.93 -35.74 -25.28
C LYS A 571 31.40 -35.35 -23.88
N LEU A 572 30.52 -35.42 -22.88
CA LEU A 572 30.87 -35.12 -21.48
C LEU A 572 31.88 -36.10 -20.88
N ARG A 573 31.94 -37.36 -21.33
CA ARG A 573 32.98 -38.32 -20.88
C ARG A 573 34.33 -38.05 -21.52
N ASP A 574 34.34 -37.50 -22.74
CA ASP A 574 35.54 -37.25 -23.52
C ASP A 574 36.22 -35.92 -23.15
N ILE A 575 35.64 -35.14 -22.22
CA ILE A 575 36.22 -33.90 -21.70
C ILE A 575 37.33 -34.20 -20.69
N ASP A 576 38.49 -33.59 -20.89
CA ASP A 576 39.54 -33.49 -19.86
C ASP A 576 39.11 -32.45 -18.81
N TYR A 577 38.55 -32.92 -17.69
CA TYR A 577 38.06 -32.06 -16.63
C TYR A 577 39.19 -31.38 -15.83
N GLU A 578 40.39 -31.95 -15.83
CA GLU A 578 41.53 -31.38 -15.13
C GLU A 578 42.05 -30.14 -15.87
N ASP A 579 42.24 -30.26 -17.20
CA ASP A 579 42.59 -29.10 -18.04
C ASP A 579 41.49 -28.02 -17.97
N LEU A 580 40.23 -28.42 -18.09
CA LEU A 580 39.11 -27.49 -18.06
C LEU A 580 39.00 -26.74 -16.72
N ALA A 581 39.17 -27.44 -15.59
CA ALA A 581 39.16 -26.81 -14.27
C ALA A 581 40.33 -25.82 -14.12
N ASN A 582 41.52 -26.16 -14.62
CA ASN A 582 42.69 -25.28 -14.60
C ASN A 582 42.47 -24.01 -15.45
N ARG A 583 41.88 -24.14 -16.65
CA ARG A 583 41.53 -22.99 -17.51
C ARG A 583 40.48 -22.08 -16.87
N ILE A 584 39.54 -22.64 -16.11
CA ILE A 584 38.54 -21.85 -15.35
C ILE A 584 39.20 -21.16 -14.15
N ALA A 585 40.04 -21.86 -13.38
CA ALA A 585 40.71 -21.33 -12.19
C ALA A 585 41.68 -20.19 -12.53
N THR A 586 42.32 -20.27 -13.69
CA THR A 586 43.23 -19.22 -14.22
C THR A 586 42.48 -18.07 -14.90
N GLY A 587 41.15 -18.12 -14.98
CA GLY A 587 40.31 -17.08 -15.60
C GLY A 587 40.40 -17.03 -17.13
N GLN A 588 41.00 -18.03 -17.78
CA GLN A 588 41.11 -18.10 -19.25
C GLN A 588 39.77 -18.39 -19.92
N THR A 589 38.85 -19.06 -19.21
CA THR A 589 37.49 -19.32 -19.68
C THR A 589 36.50 -19.33 -18.52
N THR A 590 35.21 -19.49 -18.83
CA THR A 590 34.16 -19.69 -17.83
C THR A 590 33.38 -20.96 -18.18
N VAL A 591 32.74 -21.59 -17.19
CA VAL A 591 31.90 -22.78 -17.41
C VAL A 591 30.86 -22.55 -18.52
N VAL A 592 30.32 -21.33 -18.63
CA VAL A 592 29.35 -20.94 -19.67
C VAL A 592 30.00 -20.92 -21.06
N LEU A 593 31.19 -20.32 -21.18
CA LEU A 593 31.92 -20.27 -22.45
C LEU A 593 32.38 -21.66 -22.88
N SER A 594 32.90 -22.46 -21.97
CA SER A 594 33.34 -23.83 -22.25
C SER A 594 32.18 -24.75 -22.64
N ALA A 595 31.01 -24.62 -22.00
CA ALA A 595 29.81 -25.37 -22.39
C ALA A 595 29.39 -25.05 -23.83
N LYS A 596 29.53 -23.78 -24.25
CA LYS A 596 29.25 -23.35 -25.62
C LYS A 596 30.30 -23.82 -26.61
N GLU A 597 31.58 -23.74 -26.26
CA GLU A 597 32.70 -24.20 -27.10
C GLU A 597 32.65 -25.70 -27.36
N LEU A 598 32.35 -26.49 -26.32
CA LEU A 598 32.29 -27.95 -26.38
C LEU A 598 30.94 -28.47 -26.89
N ASP A 599 29.97 -27.58 -27.07
CA ASP A 599 28.58 -27.89 -27.42
C ASP A 599 28.01 -28.99 -26.50
N VAL A 600 28.08 -28.74 -25.18
CA VAL A 600 27.54 -29.61 -24.12
C VAL A 600 26.60 -28.83 -23.19
N PRO A 601 25.65 -29.50 -22.50
CA PRO A 601 24.72 -28.81 -21.63
C PRO A 601 25.42 -28.18 -20.42
N TYR A 602 25.26 -26.87 -20.25
CA TYR A 602 25.87 -26.11 -19.15
C TYR A 602 25.64 -26.74 -17.77
N SER A 603 24.41 -27.12 -17.46
CA SER A 603 24.07 -27.72 -16.16
C SER A 603 24.75 -29.06 -15.92
N ALA A 604 24.98 -29.86 -16.97
CA ALA A 604 25.67 -31.12 -16.86
C ALA A 604 27.19 -30.93 -16.67
N LEU A 605 27.77 -29.96 -17.39
CA LEU A 605 29.17 -29.58 -17.25
C LEU A 605 29.47 -29.00 -15.86
N ASP A 606 28.64 -28.06 -15.39
CA ASP A 606 28.77 -27.44 -14.05
C ASP A 606 28.66 -28.50 -12.94
N ASN A 607 27.71 -29.43 -13.04
CA ASN A 607 27.59 -30.52 -12.06
C ASN A 607 28.80 -31.47 -12.06
N ARG A 608 29.42 -31.72 -13.22
CA ARG A 608 30.62 -32.56 -13.32
C ARG A 608 31.88 -31.88 -12.80
N LEU A 609 31.98 -30.55 -12.92
CA LEU A 609 33.11 -29.78 -12.36
C LEU A 609 33.02 -29.58 -10.84
N ARG A 610 31.83 -29.74 -10.25
CA ARG A 610 31.60 -29.62 -8.81
C ARG A 610 31.77 -30.93 -8.03
N ASN A 611 31.69 -32.06 -8.72
CA ASN A 611 31.88 -33.40 -8.17
C ASN A 611 33.28 -33.88 -8.50
#